data_AF-A0A7S0RAF2-F1
#
_entry.id   AF-A0A7S0RAF2-F1
#
_cell.length_a   1.000
_cell.length_b   1.000
_cell.length_c   1.000
_cell.angle_alpha   90.00
_cell.angle_beta   90.00
_cell.angle_gamma   90.00
#
_symmetry.space_group_name_H-M   'P 1'
#
loop_
_entity.id
_entity.type
_entity.pdbx_description
1 polymer ?
#
loop_
_entity_poly.entity_id
_entity_poly.type
_entity_poly.pdbx_seq_one_letter_code
_entity_poly.pdbx_strand_id
1 'polypeptide(L)'
;PAGAPPGAPPAPLLGGGAWYKLQAFRAYNQALGRCIRNQKDYGAILLVDARFCEGNSPEAPRNVASLSKWLRPRIQEFNKPSEAMFHLKQFFAELEADPAMGRLSQERIVKGETGGDTDRS
;
A
#
# COMPACT_ATOMS: atom_id res chain seq x y z
N PRO A 1 -22.62 -23.57 6.98
CA PRO A 1 -21.71 -23.23 8.10
C PRO A 1 -21.91 -24.19 9.28
N ALA A 2 -21.00 -25.18 9.41
CA ALA A 2 -21.01 -26.15 10.50
C ALA A 2 -20.55 -25.46 11.80
N GLY A 3 -21.37 -25.54 12.85
CA GLY A 3 -21.06 -25.00 14.18
C GLY A 3 -19.85 -25.72 14.78
N ALA A 4 -19.01 -24.96 15.49
CA ALA A 4 -17.86 -25.50 16.19
C ALA A 4 -18.28 -26.58 17.22
N PRO A 5 -17.48 -27.63 17.44
CA PRO A 5 -17.83 -28.71 18.36
C PRO A 5 -17.91 -28.20 19.82
N PRO A 6 -18.87 -28.70 20.61
CA PRO A 6 -19.01 -28.33 22.02
C PRO A 6 -17.78 -28.78 22.82
N GLY A 7 -17.12 -27.84 23.50
CA GLY A 7 -15.91 -28.09 24.29
C GLY A 7 -14.59 -27.64 23.65
N ALA A 8 -14.63 -27.06 22.45
CA ALA A 8 -13.45 -26.39 21.91
C ALA A 8 -13.06 -25.22 22.83
N PRO A 9 -11.77 -25.08 23.23
CA PRO A 9 -11.34 -23.92 24.00
C PRO A 9 -11.69 -22.66 23.20
N PRO A 10 -12.14 -21.57 23.86
CA PRO A 10 -12.39 -20.32 23.17
C PRO A 10 -11.14 -19.96 22.37
N ALA A 11 -11.33 -19.53 21.12
CA ALA A 11 -10.23 -19.10 20.26
C ALA A 11 -9.31 -18.18 21.08
N PRO A 12 -7.97 -18.39 21.05
CA PRO A 12 -7.06 -17.66 21.92
C PRO A 12 -7.34 -16.16 21.83
N LEU A 13 -7.70 -15.55 22.96
CA LEU A 13 -7.96 -14.12 22.99
C LEU A 13 -6.65 -13.41 22.64
N LEU A 14 -6.69 -12.61 21.58
CA LEU A 14 -5.55 -11.84 21.14
C LEU A 14 -5.18 -10.83 22.23
N GLY A 15 -3.93 -10.87 22.71
CA GLY A 15 -3.45 -9.89 23.68
C GLY A 15 -3.65 -8.46 23.17
N GLY A 16 -3.94 -7.51 24.07
CA GLY A 16 -4.34 -6.14 23.69
C GLY A 16 -3.37 -5.46 22.72
N GLY A 17 -2.06 -5.58 22.94
CA GLY A 17 -1.05 -5.02 22.03
C GLY A 17 -1.09 -5.61 20.62
N ALA A 18 -1.35 -6.91 20.50
CA ALA A 18 -1.49 -7.56 19.20
C ALA A 18 -2.82 -7.17 18.51
N TRP A 19 -3.88 -6.95 19.29
CA TRP A 19 -5.14 -6.41 18.77
C TRP A 19 -4.97 -5.00 18.22
N TYR A 20 -4.32 -4.09 18.96
CA TYR A 20 -4.02 -2.74 18.48
C TYR A 20 -3.19 -2.75 17.20
N LYS A 21 -2.14 -3.57 17.17
CA LYS A 21 -1.30 -3.74 15.98
C LYS A 21 -2.13 -4.20 14.77
N LEU A 22 -2.98 -5.21 14.95
CA LEU A 22 -3.84 -5.71 13.88
C LEU A 22 -4.79 -4.64 13.34
N GLN A 23 -5.44 -3.87 14.22
CA GLN A 23 -6.33 -2.79 13.79
C GLN A 23 -5.56 -1.69 13.04
N ALA A 24 -4.38 -1.30 13.54
CA ALA A 24 -3.53 -0.33 12.88
C ALA A 24 -3.15 -0.78 11.46
N PHE A 25 -2.70 -2.03 11.28
CA PHE A 25 -2.34 -2.56 9.96
C PHE A 25 -3.55 -2.73 9.03
N ARG A 26 -4.75 -2.96 9.55
CA ARG A 26 -5.97 -2.97 8.72
C ARG A 26 -6.23 -1.59 8.13
N ALA A 27 -6.21 -0.55 8.96
CA ALA A 27 -6.38 0.83 8.50
C ALA A 27 -5.28 1.22 7.50
N TYR A 28 -4.03 0.85 7.80
CA TYR A 28 -2.88 1.09 6.95
C TYR A 28 -3.04 0.45 5.56
N ASN A 29 -3.33 -0.85 5.52
CA ASN A 29 -3.53 -1.59 4.26
C ASN A 29 -4.75 -1.07 3.48
N GLN A 30 -5.77 -0.58 4.18
CA GLN A 30 -6.93 0.02 3.54
C GLN A 30 -6.56 1.32 2.82
N ALA A 31 -5.78 2.21 3.45
CA ALA A 31 -5.30 3.43 2.83
C ALA A 31 -4.42 3.14 1.60
N LEU A 32 -3.46 2.21 1.72
CA LEU A 32 -2.61 1.80 0.60
C LEU A 32 -3.40 1.28 -0.59
N GLY A 33 -4.43 0.46 -0.34
CA GLY A 33 -5.31 -0.06 -1.38
C GLY A 33 -6.28 0.97 -1.98
N ARG A 34 -6.34 2.20 -1.44
CA ARG A 34 -7.01 3.34 -2.09
C ARG A 34 -6.07 4.10 -3.02
N CYS A 35 -4.78 4.20 -2.66
CA CYS A 35 -3.80 4.96 -3.43
C CYS A 35 -3.42 4.28 -4.76
N ILE A 36 -3.30 2.95 -4.76
CA ILE A 36 -3.00 2.16 -5.96
C ILE A 36 -4.09 1.11 -6.12
N ARG A 37 -5.04 1.38 -7.03
CA ARG A 37 -6.30 0.63 -7.11
C ARG A 37 -6.40 -0.27 -8.35
N ASN A 38 -5.86 0.13 -9.48
CA ASN A 38 -5.98 -0.60 -10.75
C ASN A 38 -4.61 -0.95 -11.35
N GLN A 39 -4.56 -2.00 -12.19
CA GLN A 39 -3.35 -2.50 -12.86
C GLN A 39 -2.64 -1.44 -13.72
N LYS A 40 -3.39 -0.44 -14.21
CA LYS A 40 -2.92 0.71 -14.98
C LYS A 40 -2.64 1.94 -14.12
N ASP A 41 -2.85 1.86 -12.80
CA ASP A 41 -2.44 2.91 -11.87
C ASP A 41 -1.03 2.61 -11.38
N TYR A 42 -0.17 3.61 -11.46
CA TYR A 42 1.18 3.56 -10.93
C TYR A 42 1.34 4.70 -9.92
N GLY A 43 2.20 4.48 -8.94
CA GLY A 43 2.49 5.45 -7.92
C GLY A 43 3.61 4.93 -7.04
N ALA A 44 4.21 5.85 -6.28
CA ALA A 44 5.20 5.51 -5.28
C ALA A 44 4.58 5.64 -3.89
N ILE A 45 4.89 4.69 -3.02
CA ILE A 45 4.51 4.71 -1.60
C ILE A 45 5.79 4.89 -0.80
N LEU A 46 5.89 5.99 -0.06
CA LEU A 46 7.05 6.30 0.78
C LEU A 46 6.73 5.96 2.24
N LEU A 47 7.44 4.96 2.79
CA LEU A 47 7.28 4.53 4.17
C LEU A 47 8.35 5.17 5.05
N VAL A 48 8.04 6.32 5.64
CA VAL A 48 8.97 7.07 6.50
C VAL A 48 8.78 6.66 7.96
N ASP A 49 9.17 5.42 8.29
CA ASP A 49 8.93 4.84 9.60
C ASP A 49 10.02 3.82 9.98
N ALA A 50 10.78 4.13 11.03
CA ALA A 50 11.91 3.31 11.50
C ALA A 50 11.52 1.88 11.90
N ARG A 51 10.24 1.64 12.20
CA ARG A 51 9.71 0.31 12.57
C ARG A 51 9.74 -0.68 11.40
N PHE A 52 9.96 -0.22 10.17
CA PHE A 52 10.08 -1.07 9.00
C PHE A 52 11.54 -1.28 8.57
N CYS A 53 12.52 -0.67 9.23
CA CYS A 53 13.93 -0.81 8.90
C CYS A 53 14.56 -1.93 9.74
N GLU A 54 15.07 -2.98 9.11
CA GLU A 54 15.65 -4.14 9.82
C GLU A 54 16.82 -3.76 10.74
N GLY A 55 17.65 -2.79 10.33
CA GLY A 55 18.75 -2.29 11.16
C GLY A 55 18.34 -1.47 12.39
N ASN A 56 17.09 -1.00 12.45
CA ASN A 56 16.60 -0.11 13.51
C ASN A 56 15.56 -0.77 14.43
N SER A 57 14.91 -1.86 13.99
CA SER A 57 13.87 -2.52 14.76
C SER A 57 13.83 -4.03 14.50
N PRO A 58 13.93 -4.87 15.56
CA PRO A 58 13.75 -6.32 15.43
C PRO A 58 12.31 -6.71 15.03
N GLU A 59 11.35 -5.78 15.08
CA GLU A 59 9.98 -5.97 14.63
C GLU A 59 9.82 -5.79 13.11
N ALA A 60 10.80 -5.24 12.40
CA ALA A 60 10.66 -4.90 10.98
C ALA A 60 10.15 -6.06 10.11
N PRO A 61 10.69 -7.30 10.22
CA PRO A 61 10.16 -8.42 9.44
C PRO A 61 8.67 -8.71 9.73
N ARG A 62 8.25 -8.58 11.00
CA ARG A 62 6.86 -8.78 11.41
C ARG A 62 5.94 -7.66 10.93
N ASN A 63 6.44 -6.44 10.90
CA ASN A 63 5.70 -5.27 10.43
C ASN A 63 5.50 -5.34 8.91
N VAL A 64 6.55 -5.69 8.16
CA VAL A 64 6.46 -5.96 6.71
C VAL A 64 5.50 -7.13 6.43
N ALA A 65 5.56 -8.22 7.22
CA ALA A 65 4.63 -9.34 7.09
C ALA A 65 3.17 -8.98 7.40
N SER A 66 2.91 -7.86 8.09
CA SER A 66 1.57 -7.35 8.37
C SER A 66 1.00 -6.47 7.25
N LEU A 67 1.85 -6.07 6.27
CA LEU A 67 1.41 -5.37 5.08
C LEU A 67 0.73 -6.30 4.07
N SER A 68 -0.02 -5.73 3.13
CA SER A 68 -0.69 -6.48 2.07
C SER A 68 0.31 -7.26 1.20
N LYS A 69 -0.04 -8.50 0.81
CA LYS A 69 0.86 -9.40 0.06
C LYS A 69 1.42 -8.79 -1.23
N TRP A 70 0.62 -7.96 -1.92
CA TRP A 70 1.04 -7.31 -3.17
C TRP A 70 2.15 -6.26 -2.96
N LEU A 71 2.21 -5.64 -1.77
CA LEU A 71 3.19 -4.60 -1.47
C LEU A 71 4.53 -5.19 -1.03
N ARG A 72 4.52 -6.28 -0.25
CA ARG A 72 5.71 -6.91 0.34
C ARG A 72 6.89 -7.12 -0.63
N PRO A 73 6.71 -7.70 -1.84
CA PRO A 73 7.83 -7.93 -2.75
C PRO A 73 8.37 -6.64 -3.40
N ARG A 74 7.71 -5.50 -3.22
CA ARG A 74 8.07 -4.20 -3.82
C ARG A 74 8.71 -3.24 -2.82
N ILE A 75 8.84 -3.63 -1.55
CA ILE A 75 9.45 -2.77 -0.51
C ILE A 75 10.96 -2.74 -0.70
N GLN A 76 11.50 -1.53 -0.65
CA GLN A 76 12.93 -1.25 -0.68
C GLN A 76 13.25 -0.33 0.48
N GLU A 77 14.28 -0.67 1.26
CA GLU A 77 14.75 0.13 2.38
C GLU A 77 15.89 1.04 1.92
N PHE A 78 15.82 2.32 2.29
CA PHE A 78 16.85 3.31 1.99
C PHE A 78 17.33 3.97 3.27
N ASN A 79 18.64 3.89 3.54
CA ASN A 79 19.25 4.53 4.70
C ASN A 79 19.63 5.99 4.44
N LYS A 80 19.54 6.44 3.19
CA LYS A 80 19.86 7.81 2.77
C LYS A 80 18.68 8.41 1.99
N PRO A 81 18.15 9.57 2.40
CA PRO A 81 17.07 10.22 1.66
C PRO A 81 17.41 10.53 0.19
N SER A 82 18.68 10.86 -0.09
CA SER A 82 19.14 11.14 -1.45
C SER A 82 19.02 9.94 -2.39
N GLU A 83 19.30 8.74 -1.88
CA GLU A 83 19.17 7.49 -2.64
C GLU A 83 17.71 7.18 -2.95
N ALA A 84 16.83 7.27 -1.93
CA ALA A 84 15.40 7.14 -2.12
C ALA A 84 14.84 8.13 -3.17
N MET A 85 15.29 9.38 -3.12
CA MET A 85 14.88 10.41 -4.09
C MET A 85 15.43 10.16 -5.50
N PHE A 86 16.63 9.60 -5.63
CA PHE A 86 17.18 9.20 -6.93
C PHE A 86 16.32 8.09 -7.56
N HIS A 87 16.04 7.02 -6.82
CA HIS A 87 15.19 5.92 -7.29
C HIS A 87 13.77 6.38 -7.61
N LEU A 88 13.21 7.29 -6.81
CA LEU A 88 11.89 7.87 -7.06
C LEU A 88 11.83 8.63 -8.39
N LYS A 89 12.83 9.48 -8.65
CA LYS A 89 12.92 10.24 -9.92
C LYS A 89 13.09 9.30 -11.11
N GLN A 90 13.96 8.30 -10.96
CA GLN A 90 14.20 7.30 -12.00
C GLN A 90 12.91 6.53 -12.34
N PHE A 91 12.16 6.08 -11.32
CA PHE A 91 10.89 5.38 -11.49
C PHE A 91 9.90 6.18 -12.35
N PHE A 92 9.71 7.47 -12.05
CA PHE A 92 8.79 8.29 -12.84
C PHE A 92 9.31 8.62 -14.25
N ALA A 93 10.63 8.81 -14.41
CA ALA A 93 11.22 9.04 -15.73
C ALA A 93 11.08 7.80 -16.65
N GLU A 94 11.26 6.60 -16.11
CA GLU A 94 11.06 5.34 -16.85
C GLU A 94 9.59 5.18 -17.29
N LEU A 95 8.65 5.60 -16.45
CA LEU A 95 7.22 5.56 -16.76
C LEU A 95 6.80 6.58 -17.81
N GLU A 96 7.41 7.78 -17.81
CA GLU A 96 7.19 8.79 -18.84
C GLU A 96 7.73 8.36 -20.20
N ALA A 97 8.84 7.62 -20.21
CA ALA A 97 9.45 7.10 -21.43
C ALA A 97 8.69 5.91 -22.06
N ASP A 98 7.80 5.25 -21.31
CA ASP A 98 7.01 4.12 -21.81
C ASP A 98 5.83 4.59 -22.70
N PRO A 99 5.85 4.27 -24.02
CA PRO A 99 4.80 4.69 -24.96
C PRO A 99 3.41 4.14 -24.63
N ALA A 100 3.32 3.00 -23.92
CA ALA A 100 2.05 2.43 -23.47
C ALA A 100 1.44 3.24 -22.33
N MET A 101 2.27 3.88 -21.50
CA MET A 101 1.86 4.69 -20.36
C MET A 101 1.47 6.11 -20.74
N GLY A 102 2.18 6.72 -21.71
CA GLY A 102 1.80 8.03 -22.27
C GLY A 102 0.38 8.05 -22.84
N ARG A 103 -0.08 6.94 -23.44
CA ARG A 103 -1.42 6.78 -24.02
C ARG A 103 -2.52 6.76 -22.94
N LEU A 104 -2.25 6.14 -21.79
CA LEU A 104 -3.19 6.05 -20.66
C LEU A 104 -3.34 7.38 -19.91
N SER A 105 -2.26 8.17 -19.83
CA SER A 105 -2.31 9.53 -19.26
C SER A 105 -3.18 10.45 -20.11
N GLN A 106 -3.07 10.41 -21.44
CA GLN A 106 -3.92 11.19 -22.34
C GLN A 106 -5.39 10.77 -22.29
N GLU A 107 -5.69 9.46 -22.31
CA GLU A 107 -7.08 8.96 -22.18
C GLU A 107 -7.76 9.39 -20.87
N ARG A 108 -6.99 9.48 -19.77
CA ARG A 108 -7.52 9.90 -18.46
C ARG A 108 -7.79 11.40 -18.40
N ILE A 109 -6.96 12.23 -19.04
CA ILE A 109 -7.19 13.68 -19.18
C ILE A 109 -8.45 13.93 -20.00
N VAL A 110 -8.60 13.26 -21.15
CA VAL A 110 -9.77 13.42 -22.04
C VAL A 110 -11.09 13.02 -21.37
N LYS A 111 -11.10 11.97 -20.52
CA LYS A 111 -12.30 11.59 -19.75
C LYS A 111 -12.58 12.47 -18.54
N GLY A 112 -11.59 13.19 -18.02
CA GLY A 112 -11.74 14.09 -16.87
C GLY A 112 -12.44 15.42 -17.20
N GLU A 113 -12.45 15.83 -18.48
CA GLU A 113 -13.00 17.11 -18.93
C GLU A 113 -14.48 17.07 -19.34
N THR A 114 -15.12 15.88 -19.35
CA THR A 114 -16.54 15.72 -19.74
C THR A 114 -17.48 15.45 -18.56
N GLY A 115 -17.01 15.56 -17.31
CA GLY A 115 -17.81 15.31 -16.10
C GLY A 115 -18.37 16.56 -15.41
N GLY A 116 -18.44 17.70 -16.10
CA GLY A 116 -19.02 18.93 -15.58
C GLY A 116 -20.48 19.08 -15.96
N ASP A 117 -21.34 18.95 -14.95
CA ASP A 117 -22.72 19.43 -14.88
C ASP A 117 -23.81 18.64 -15.62
N THR A 118 -24.61 17.89 -14.85
CA THR A 118 -26.05 17.77 -15.09
C THR A 118 -26.76 17.36 -13.80
N ASP A 119 -27.38 18.36 -13.19
CA ASP A 119 -28.74 18.33 -12.65
C ASP A 119 -29.09 17.31 -11.56
N ARG A 120 -29.29 17.82 -10.34
CA ARG A 120 -30.34 17.35 -9.44
C ARG A 120 -30.96 18.53 -8.70
N SER A 121 -32.06 18.99 -9.27
CA SER A 121 -33.19 19.61 -8.57
C SER A 121 -33.73 18.72 -7.45
#